data_AF-A0ABD3D2H2-F1
#
_entry.id   AF-A0ABD3D2H2-F1
#
_cell.length_a   1.000
_cell.length_b   1.000
_cell.length_c   1.000
_cell.angle_alpha   90.00
_cell.angle_beta   90.00
_cell.angle_gamma   90.00
#
_symmetry.space_group_name_H-M   'P 1'
#
loop_
_entity.id
_entity.type
_entity.pdbx_description
1 polymer ?
#
loop_
_entity_poly.entity_id
_entity_poly.type
_entity_poly.pdbx_seq_one_letter_code
_entity_poly.pdbx_strand_id
1 'polypeptide(L)'
;MRLRKKNNSLVNELDNHHAYNNHDLPPKKRLSNRRTKPEINNPTVMIGRERVFFIERVLNKSDMDKGQNRLSMPCNQVRVRGFFTSEEMDKLWASSSSYVDAKMIDPRGEEYEIKLNVRKSGTNTYSYAFGKPWNEVNDDNGFRVGTVLKVWARRGEAGKPCFVLEKSG
;
A
#
# COMPACT_ATOMS: atom_id res chain seq x y z
N MET A 1 -35.22 -44.70 -48.95
CA MET A 1 -34.42 -45.89 -48.60
C MET A 1 -34.02 -45.78 -47.13
N ARG A 2 -34.01 -46.92 -46.44
CA ARG A 2 -34.11 -47.10 -44.98
C ARG A 2 -32.89 -46.63 -44.16
N LEU A 3 -33.19 -46.23 -42.91
CA LEU A 3 -32.32 -46.17 -41.74
C LEU A 3 -31.35 -47.36 -41.62
N ARG A 4 -30.17 -47.12 -41.04
CA ARG A 4 -29.55 -48.03 -40.07
C ARG A 4 -28.67 -47.27 -39.07
N LYS A 5 -29.14 -47.21 -37.82
CA LYS A 5 -28.30 -47.14 -36.63
C LYS A 5 -27.67 -48.52 -36.38
N LYS A 6 -26.43 -48.54 -35.89
CA LYS A 6 -25.84 -49.55 -34.99
C LYS A 6 -24.99 -48.71 -34.01
N ASN A 7 -25.26 -48.66 -32.69
CA ASN A 7 -25.06 -49.69 -31.64
C ASN A 7 -23.62 -50.25 -31.71
N ASN A 8 -22.81 -50.38 -30.66
CA ASN A 8 -23.00 -50.28 -29.22
C ASN A 8 -21.59 -50.25 -28.57
N SER A 9 -21.45 -49.57 -27.44
CA SER A 9 -20.79 -50.01 -26.19
C SER A 9 -19.58 -50.96 -26.21
N LEU A 10 -18.48 -50.60 -25.54
CA LEU A 10 -17.98 -51.22 -24.28
C LEU A 10 -16.49 -50.86 -24.03
N VAL A 11 -16.28 -50.17 -22.90
CA VAL A 11 -15.26 -50.31 -21.84
C VAL A 11 -13.85 -50.89 -22.09
N ASN A 12 -12.93 -50.37 -21.25
CA ASN A 12 -11.59 -50.83 -20.85
C ASN A 12 -10.47 -50.39 -21.83
N GLU A 13 -9.32 -49.87 -21.41
CA GLU A 13 -8.55 -50.20 -20.20
C GLU A 13 -7.51 -49.10 -19.93
N LEU A 14 -7.09 -49.03 -18.66
CA LEU A 14 -6.10 -48.14 -18.08
C LEU A 14 -4.66 -48.41 -18.54
N ASP A 15 -3.82 -47.44 -18.23
CA ASP A 15 -2.37 -47.51 -18.05
C ASP A 15 -1.48 -47.46 -19.30
N ASN A 16 -0.96 -46.25 -19.56
CA ASN A 16 0.47 -46.13 -19.81
C ASN A 16 1.01 -44.76 -19.35
N HIS A 17 1.78 -44.80 -18.27
CA HIS A 17 2.68 -43.74 -17.83
C HIS A 17 3.61 -43.33 -18.98
N HIS A 18 3.49 -42.08 -19.45
CA HIS A 18 4.56 -41.38 -20.14
C HIS A 18 4.87 -40.09 -19.39
N ALA A 19 6.11 -40.01 -18.92
CA ALA A 19 6.65 -38.84 -18.24
C ALA A 19 6.56 -37.60 -19.15
N TYR A 20 5.87 -36.56 -18.67
CA TYR A 20 5.86 -35.26 -19.32
C TYR A 20 7.28 -34.66 -19.28
N ASN A 21 7.92 -34.58 -20.44
CA ASN A 21 9.20 -33.90 -20.61
C ASN A 21 9.01 -32.39 -20.41
N ASN A 22 9.77 -31.79 -19.48
CA ASN A 22 9.72 -30.38 -19.08
C ASN A 22 10.16 -29.37 -20.16
N HIS A 23 10.36 -29.80 -21.41
CA HIS A 23 10.90 -28.96 -22.48
C HIS A 23 9.85 -28.22 -23.32
N ASP A 24 8.56 -28.52 -23.17
CA ASP A 24 7.47 -27.87 -23.92
C ASP A 24 6.66 -26.85 -23.10
N LEU A 25 7.14 -26.48 -21.89
CA LEU A 25 6.53 -25.36 -21.17
C LEU A 25 6.90 -24.04 -21.87
N PRO A 26 5.92 -23.17 -22.19
CA PRO A 26 6.23 -21.85 -22.70
C PRO A 26 7.18 -21.15 -21.73
N PRO A 27 8.20 -20.42 -22.23
CA PRO A 27 9.17 -19.76 -21.36
C PRO A 27 8.40 -18.93 -20.34
N LYS A 28 8.61 -19.21 -19.06
CA LYS A 28 8.00 -18.49 -17.94
C LYS A 28 8.18 -17.01 -18.23
N LYS A 29 7.11 -16.32 -18.65
CA LYS A 29 7.14 -14.88 -18.85
C LYS A 29 7.68 -14.31 -17.55
N ARG A 30 8.88 -13.72 -17.58
CA ARG A 30 9.43 -12.97 -16.46
C ARG A 30 8.32 -12.01 -16.05
N LEU A 31 7.72 -12.26 -14.89
CA LEU A 31 6.74 -11.35 -14.30
C LEU A 31 7.48 -10.03 -14.13
N SER A 32 7.24 -9.09 -15.04
CA SER A 32 7.71 -7.73 -14.90
C SER A 32 7.27 -7.25 -13.51
N ASN A 33 8.18 -6.61 -12.76
CA ASN A 33 8.00 -6.05 -11.41
C ASN A 33 6.83 -5.05 -11.32
N ARG A 34 5.61 -5.50 -11.54
CA ARG A 34 4.42 -4.67 -11.59
C ARG A 34 4.03 -4.37 -10.14
N ARG A 35 4.05 -3.09 -9.82
CA ARG A 35 3.58 -2.52 -8.56
C ARG A 35 2.18 -3.08 -8.26
N THR A 36 2.03 -3.89 -7.21
CA THR A 36 0.72 -4.44 -6.84
C THR A 36 -0.01 -3.44 -5.96
N LYS A 37 -1.03 -2.79 -6.53
CA LYS A 37 -1.97 -1.92 -5.80
C LYS A 37 -2.72 -2.79 -4.78
N PRO A 38 -2.86 -2.38 -3.51
CA PRO A 38 -3.72 -3.11 -2.58
C PRO A 38 -5.16 -3.13 -3.11
N GLU A 39 -5.84 -4.27 -2.96
CA GLU A 39 -7.25 -4.42 -3.35
C GLU A 39 -8.10 -3.35 -2.66
N ILE A 40 -8.81 -2.58 -3.48
CA ILE A 40 -9.75 -1.56 -3.01
C ILE A 40 -11.09 -2.28 -2.82
N ASN A 41 -11.36 -2.71 -1.59
CA ASN A 41 -12.77 -2.85 -1.19
C ASN A 41 -13.39 -1.45 -1.24
N ASN A 42 -14.59 -1.32 -1.83
CA ASN A 42 -15.29 -0.05 -2.03
C ASN A 42 -15.00 0.92 -0.88
N PRO A 43 -14.44 2.11 -1.16
CA PRO A 43 -14.08 3.04 -0.10
C PRO A 43 -15.35 3.37 0.67
N THR A 44 -15.45 2.90 1.91
CA THR A 44 -16.36 3.51 2.85
C THR A 44 -15.77 4.89 3.08
N VAL A 45 -16.25 5.86 2.32
CA VAL A 45 -15.90 7.26 2.56
C VAL A 45 -16.43 7.56 3.95
N MET A 46 -15.53 7.55 4.94
CA MET A 46 -15.86 8.00 6.29
C MET A 46 -16.08 9.52 6.20
N ILE A 47 -17.29 9.92 5.82
CA ILE A 47 -17.72 11.32 5.78
C ILE A 47 -18.03 11.72 7.22
N GLY A 48 -17.07 12.37 7.89
CA GLY A 48 -17.24 12.86 9.26
C GLY A 48 -15.94 13.36 9.88
N ARG A 49 -16.05 14.06 11.02
CA ARG A 49 -14.90 14.55 11.83
C ARG A 49 -14.11 13.42 12.53
N GLU A 50 -14.54 12.18 12.37
CA GLU A 50 -13.94 11.03 13.03
C GLU A 50 -12.59 10.67 12.39
N ARG A 51 -11.53 10.65 13.20
CA ARG A 51 -10.20 10.22 12.78
C ARG A 51 -10.14 8.70 12.84
N VAL A 52 -9.63 8.07 11.79
CA VAL A 52 -9.40 6.62 11.74
C VAL A 52 -7.95 6.31 12.07
N PHE A 53 -7.72 5.20 12.77
CA PHE A 53 -6.36 4.78 13.10
C PHE A 53 -5.63 4.30 11.84
N PHE A 54 -4.57 4.99 11.45
CA PHE A 54 -3.84 4.70 10.21
C PHE A 54 -2.76 3.65 10.47
N ILE A 55 -1.81 3.93 11.35
CA ILE A 55 -0.66 3.05 11.64
C ILE A 55 0.00 3.45 12.97
N GLU A 56 0.64 2.48 13.63
CA GLU A 56 1.63 2.73 14.68
C GLU A 56 3.04 2.53 14.12
N ARG A 57 3.95 3.46 14.43
CA ARG A 57 5.33 3.41 13.96
C ARG A 57 6.30 3.63 15.10
N VAL A 58 7.23 2.69 15.27
CA VAL A 58 8.46 2.92 16.02
C VAL A 58 9.46 3.56 15.06
N LEU A 59 9.86 4.80 15.33
CA LEU A 59 10.79 5.53 14.49
C LEU A 59 12.14 4.83 14.45
N ASN A 60 12.63 4.54 13.25
CA ASN A 60 13.91 3.87 13.04
C ASN A 60 14.96 4.85 12.50
N LYS A 61 16.18 4.35 12.27
CA LYS A 61 17.29 5.16 11.75
C LYS A 61 16.96 5.85 10.43
N SER A 62 16.24 5.19 9.54
CA SER A 62 15.88 5.76 8.23
C SER A 62 14.83 6.87 8.33
N ASP A 63 13.96 6.82 9.34
CA ASP A 63 13.00 7.90 9.60
C ASP A 63 13.71 9.13 10.18
N MET A 64 14.84 8.95 10.88
CA MET A 64 15.64 10.05 11.47
C MET A 64 16.80 10.51 10.56
N ASP A 65 16.95 9.92 9.38
CA ASP A 65 18.01 10.27 8.45
C ASP A 65 17.69 11.62 7.78
N LYS A 66 18.48 12.65 8.11
CA LYS A 66 18.30 14.01 7.57
C LYS A 66 18.40 14.07 6.04
N GLY A 67 19.14 13.16 5.41
CA GLY A 67 19.22 13.05 3.96
C GLY A 67 17.96 12.48 3.32
N GLN A 68 17.21 11.63 4.03
CA GLN A 68 15.95 11.05 3.53
C GLN A 68 14.75 11.97 3.72
N ASN A 69 14.73 12.75 4.81
CA ASN A 69 13.69 13.74 5.15
C ASN A 69 12.27 13.20 4.92
N ARG A 70 11.99 12.03 5.50
CA ARG A 70 10.71 11.35 5.37
C ARG A 70 10.39 10.43 6.54
N LEU A 71 9.10 10.32 6.86
CA LEU A 71 8.57 9.23 7.66
C LEU A 71 8.10 8.12 6.74
N SER A 72 8.65 6.91 6.86
CA SER A 72 8.19 5.73 6.11
C SER A 72 7.13 4.97 6.89
N MET A 73 6.03 4.62 6.24
CA MET A 73 4.90 3.86 6.79
C MET A 73 4.59 2.66 5.89
N PRO A 74 5.07 1.45 6.25
CA PRO A 74 4.87 0.25 5.44
C PRO A 74 3.39 -0.01 5.14
N CYS A 75 3.03 -0.16 3.86
CA CYS A 75 1.63 -0.29 3.43
C CYS A 75 0.94 -1.53 4.03
N ASN A 76 1.71 -2.57 4.36
CA ASN A 76 1.22 -3.80 4.99
C ASN A 76 0.92 -3.64 6.49
N GLN A 77 1.39 -2.56 7.13
CA GLN A 77 1.13 -2.26 8.54
C GLN A 77 0.00 -1.22 8.73
N VAL A 78 -0.46 -0.59 7.64
CA VAL A 78 -1.61 0.32 7.68
C VAL A 78 -2.87 -0.47 8.01
N ARG A 79 -3.56 -0.05 9.08
CA ARG A 79 -4.71 -0.76 9.64
C ARG A 79 -6.04 -0.40 8.98
N VAL A 80 -6.14 0.80 8.42
CA VAL A 80 -7.34 1.25 7.69
C VAL A 80 -7.28 0.85 6.21
N ARG A 81 -8.40 0.33 5.71
CA ARG A 81 -8.63 0.08 4.27
C ARG A 81 -9.63 1.11 3.75
N GLY A 82 -9.51 1.48 2.47
CA GLY A 82 -10.46 2.37 1.81
C GLY A 82 -10.44 3.84 2.27
N PHE A 83 -9.41 4.27 3.03
CA PHE A 83 -9.30 5.68 3.43
C PHE A 83 -9.13 6.59 2.21
N PHE A 84 -8.22 6.24 1.29
CA PHE A 84 -7.97 6.99 0.06
C PHE A 84 -9.06 6.72 -0.98
N THR A 85 -9.40 7.75 -1.76
CA THR A 85 -10.29 7.58 -2.91
C THR A 85 -9.61 6.79 -4.03
N SER A 86 -10.38 6.29 -4.99
CA SER A 86 -9.82 5.59 -6.16
C SER A 86 -8.83 6.48 -6.93
N GLU A 87 -9.17 7.76 -7.12
CA GLU A 87 -8.32 8.74 -7.80
C GLU A 87 -7.02 9.01 -7.04
N GLU A 88 -7.09 9.22 -5.72
CA GLU A 88 -5.91 9.40 -4.88
C GLU A 88 -5.00 8.16 -4.93
N MET A 89 -5.60 6.97 -4.88
CA MET A 89 -4.85 5.72 -5.02
C MET A 89 -4.23 5.56 -6.39
N ASP A 90 -4.94 5.90 -7.48
CA ASP A 90 -4.37 5.85 -8.82
C ASP A 90 -3.19 6.81 -8.94
N LYS A 91 -3.33 8.03 -8.42
CA LYS A 91 -2.23 9.01 -8.37
C LYS A 91 -1.05 8.51 -7.56
N LEU A 92 -1.26 8.01 -6.35
CA LEU A 92 -0.19 7.50 -5.46
C LEU A 92 0.58 6.33 -6.08
N TRP A 93 -0.08 5.51 -6.89
CA TRP A 93 0.52 4.32 -7.49
C TRP A 93 1.04 4.53 -8.92
N ALA A 94 0.69 5.63 -9.58
CA ALA A 94 1.08 5.95 -10.97
C ALA A 94 2.61 5.96 -11.20
N SER A 95 3.37 6.60 -10.30
CA SER A 95 4.84 6.64 -10.39
C SER A 95 5.49 6.79 -9.02
N SER A 96 6.83 6.77 -8.97
CA SER A 96 7.60 7.07 -7.75
C SER A 96 7.69 8.55 -7.41
N SER A 97 7.40 9.44 -8.37
CA SER A 97 7.37 10.89 -8.21
C SER A 97 5.96 11.44 -7.95
N SER A 98 4.93 10.62 -8.14
CA SER A 98 3.55 11.02 -7.91
C SER A 98 3.24 11.15 -6.42
N TYR A 99 2.39 12.13 -6.09
CA TYR A 99 1.99 12.42 -4.72
C TYR A 99 0.55 12.93 -4.64
N VAL A 100 -0.03 12.78 -3.46
CA VAL A 100 -1.27 13.45 -3.04
C VAL A 100 -0.90 14.51 -2.02
N ASP A 101 -1.43 15.72 -2.20
CA ASP A 101 -1.29 16.80 -1.22
C ASP A 101 -2.14 16.48 0.00
N ALA A 102 -1.54 16.62 1.17
CA ALA A 102 -2.16 16.32 2.44
C ALA A 102 -1.71 17.33 3.51
N LYS A 103 -2.43 17.37 4.63
CA LYS A 103 -1.98 18.04 5.84
C LYS A 103 -1.41 17.03 6.84
N MET A 104 -0.49 17.48 7.66
CA MET A 104 -0.01 16.77 8.84
C MET A 104 -0.12 17.70 10.04
N ILE A 105 -0.63 17.20 11.16
CA ILE A 105 -0.66 17.90 12.44
C ILE A 105 0.27 17.15 13.37
N ASP A 106 1.27 17.83 13.90
CA ASP A 106 2.23 17.23 14.81
C ASP A 106 1.69 17.12 16.26
N PRO A 107 2.41 16.50 17.20
CA PRO A 107 1.99 16.43 18.60
C PRO A 107 1.90 17.78 19.33
N ARG A 108 2.53 18.83 18.83
CA ARG A 108 2.40 20.20 19.37
C ARG A 108 1.15 20.91 18.86
N GLY A 109 0.48 20.35 17.84
CA GLY A 109 -0.70 20.92 17.21
C GLY A 109 -0.39 21.78 15.99
N GLU A 110 0.88 21.84 15.54
CA GLU A 110 1.29 22.62 14.38
C GLU A 110 0.87 21.91 13.09
N GLU A 111 0.36 22.68 12.12
CA GLU A 111 -0.07 22.16 10.83
C GLU A 111 1.02 22.33 9.75
N TYR A 112 1.23 21.28 8.97
CA TYR A 112 2.19 21.24 7.88
C TYR A 112 1.52 20.76 6.59
N GLU A 113 1.77 21.43 5.48
CA GLU A 113 1.49 20.88 4.15
C GLU A 113 2.53 19.82 3.80
N ILE A 114 2.06 18.64 3.40
CA ILE A 114 2.93 17.51 3.07
C ILE A 114 2.54 16.87 1.75
N LYS A 115 3.54 16.28 1.09
CA LYS A 115 3.35 15.41 -0.07
C LYS A 115 3.39 13.97 0.38
N LEU A 116 2.22 13.30 0.36
CA LEU A 116 2.13 11.86 0.56
C LEU A 116 2.46 11.16 -0.75
N ASN A 117 3.43 10.26 -0.75
CA ASN A 117 3.74 9.40 -1.88
C ASN A 117 3.82 7.94 -1.42
N VAL A 118 3.82 7.02 -2.37
CA VAL A 118 4.16 5.62 -2.11
C VAL A 118 5.54 5.36 -2.70
N ARG A 119 6.44 4.79 -1.91
CA ARG A 119 7.79 4.42 -2.32
C ARG A 119 8.05 2.94 -2.11
N LYS A 120 8.98 2.41 -2.88
CA LYS A 120 9.51 1.06 -2.68
C LYS A 120 10.45 1.09 -1.48
N SER A 121 10.22 0.22 -0.50
CA SER A 121 10.97 0.14 0.77
C SER A 121 11.71 -1.20 0.93
N GLY A 122 11.78 -2.01 -0.12
CA GLY A 122 12.43 -3.31 -0.17
C GLY A 122 12.15 -4.02 -1.49
N THR A 123 12.56 -5.28 -1.65
CA THR A 123 12.46 -6.01 -2.94
C THR A 123 11.04 -6.00 -3.52
N ASN A 124 10.02 -6.20 -2.67
CA ASN A 124 8.60 -6.20 -3.04
C ASN A 124 7.70 -5.51 -2.00
N THR A 125 8.27 -4.59 -1.20
CA THR A 125 7.51 -3.86 -0.19
C THR A 125 7.37 -2.40 -0.57
N TYR A 126 6.20 -1.84 -0.25
CA TYR A 126 5.88 -0.44 -0.47
C TYR A 126 5.55 0.21 0.87
N SER A 127 5.91 1.47 0.99
CA SER A 127 5.57 2.32 2.12
C SER A 127 4.92 3.59 1.61
N TYR A 128 3.89 4.05 2.31
CA TYR A 128 3.52 5.45 2.27
C TYR A 128 4.67 6.25 2.90
N ALA A 129 4.94 7.45 2.39
CA ALA A 129 5.93 8.32 3.00
C ALA A 129 5.43 9.76 3.04
N PHE A 130 5.52 10.37 4.23
CA PHE A 130 5.44 11.81 4.36
C PHE A 130 6.74 12.39 3.84
N GLY A 131 6.66 13.24 2.81
CA GLY A 131 7.81 13.98 2.32
C GLY A 131 8.22 15.11 3.28
N LYS A 132 8.89 16.12 2.73
CA LYS A 132 9.18 17.37 3.46
C LYS A 132 7.87 17.96 4.00
N PRO A 133 7.86 18.55 5.22
CA PRO A 133 9.03 18.95 6.02
C PRO A 133 9.34 18.01 7.22
N TRP A 134 9.40 16.69 7.03
CA TRP A 134 9.59 15.73 8.13
C TRP A 134 10.78 16.00 9.08
N ASN A 135 11.94 16.41 8.58
CA ASN A 135 13.10 16.73 9.44
C ASN A 135 12.80 17.86 10.42
N GLU A 136 12.10 18.89 9.97
CA GLU A 136 11.70 20.03 10.80
C GLU A 136 10.75 19.54 11.89
N VAL A 137 9.72 18.79 11.52
CA VAL A 137 8.76 18.18 12.45
C VAL A 137 9.47 17.31 13.50
N ASN A 138 10.48 16.55 13.11
CA ASN A 138 11.26 15.72 14.03
C ASN A 138 12.06 16.56 15.04
N ASP A 139 12.80 17.54 14.53
CA ASP A 139 13.67 18.40 15.33
C ASP A 139 12.78 19.20 16.32
N ASP A 140 11.65 19.73 15.86
CA ASP A 140 10.68 20.53 16.63
C ASP A 140 9.94 19.76 17.72
N ASN A 141 9.77 18.44 17.55
CA ASN A 141 9.08 17.57 18.51
C ASN A 141 10.04 16.72 19.36
N GLY A 142 11.35 16.88 19.17
CA GLY A 142 12.37 16.09 19.87
C GLY A 142 12.21 14.59 19.65
N PHE A 143 11.84 14.18 18.43
CA PHE A 143 11.74 12.78 18.07
C PHE A 143 13.12 12.14 17.97
N ARG A 144 13.17 10.85 18.28
CA ARG A 144 14.40 10.05 18.26
C ARG A 144 14.08 8.62 17.83
N VAL A 145 15.12 7.88 17.42
CA VAL A 145 15.01 6.44 17.20
C VAL A 145 14.39 5.77 18.44
N GLY A 146 13.39 4.92 18.22
CA GLY A 146 12.62 4.27 19.28
C GLY A 146 11.37 5.04 19.73
N THR A 147 11.20 6.31 19.31
CA THR A 147 9.94 7.04 19.57
C THR A 147 8.77 6.31 18.91
N VAL A 148 7.69 6.09 19.65
CA VAL A 148 6.48 5.46 19.13
C VAL A 148 5.49 6.55 18.73
N LEU A 149 5.11 6.57 17.45
CA LEU A 149 4.12 7.47 16.90
C LEU A 149 2.88 6.68 16.46
N LYS A 150 1.72 7.13 16.91
CA LYS A 150 0.44 6.78 16.31
C LYS A 150 0.10 7.83 15.26
N VAL A 151 -0.24 7.35 14.07
CA VAL A 151 -0.71 8.20 12.98
C VAL A 151 -2.19 7.94 12.82
N TRP A 152 -2.97 9.00 12.95
CA TRP A 152 -4.40 9.01 12.64
C TRP A 152 -4.62 9.67 11.30
N ALA A 153 -5.61 9.22 10.54
CA ALA A 153 -6.00 9.84 9.29
C ALA A 153 -7.43 10.38 9.41
N ARG A 154 -7.69 11.54 8.83
CA ARG A 154 -9.04 12.13 8.72
C ARG A 154 -9.14 12.87 7.39
N ARG A 155 -10.37 13.21 6.99
CA ARG A 155 -10.59 14.17 5.90
C ARG A 155 -10.62 15.57 6.49
N GLY A 156 -9.75 16.44 5.99
CA GLY A 156 -9.73 17.86 6.32
C GLY A 156 -10.70 18.66 5.45
N GLU A 157 -10.52 19.97 5.44
CA GLU A 157 -11.27 20.87 4.56
C GLU A 157 -11.09 20.50 3.09
N ALA A 158 -12.15 20.69 2.29
CA ALA A 158 -12.23 20.31 0.89
C ALA A 158 -11.97 18.80 0.60
N GLY A 159 -12.07 17.93 1.61
CA GLY A 159 -11.92 16.48 1.44
C GLY A 159 -10.46 15.99 1.35
N LYS A 160 -9.47 16.88 1.51
CA LYS A 160 -8.05 16.49 1.46
C LYS A 160 -7.67 15.57 2.63
N PRO A 161 -6.75 14.61 2.46
CA PRO A 161 -6.20 13.84 3.57
C PRO A 161 -5.53 14.75 4.61
N CYS A 162 -5.79 14.49 5.89
CA CYS A 162 -5.11 15.13 7.02
C CYS A 162 -4.67 14.04 7.99
N PHE A 163 -3.39 14.04 8.35
CA PHE A 163 -2.81 13.07 9.26
C PHE A 163 -2.48 13.75 10.60
N VAL A 164 -2.78 13.10 11.71
CA VAL A 164 -2.47 13.61 13.05
C VAL A 164 -1.47 12.67 13.70
N LEU A 165 -0.33 13.21 14.10
CA LEU A 165 0.71 12.49 14.82
C LEU A 165 0.43 12.58 16.31
N GLU A 166 0.50 11.44 16.98
CA GLU A 166 0.35 11.34 18.43
C GLU A 166 1.53 10.54 18.97
N LYS A 167 2.34 11.17 19.81
CA LYS A 167 3.46 10.50 20.48
C LYS A 167 2.91 9.60 21.58
N SER A 168 3.17 8.30 21.48
CA SER A 168 2.93 7.36 22.57
C SER A 168 4.13 7.43 23.53
N GLY A 169 3.81 7.43 24.84
CA GLY A 169 4.75 7.69 25.94
C GLY A 169 6.08 6.96 25.86
#